data_AF-A0A6G9F952-F1
#
_entry.id   AF-A0A6G9F952-F1
#
_cell.length_a   1.000
_cell.length_b   1.000
_cell.length_c   1.000
_cell.angle_alpha   90.00
_cell.angle_beta   90.00
_cell.angle_gamma   90.00
#
_symmetry.space_group_name_H-M   'P 1'
#
loop_
_entity.id
_entity.type
_entity.pdbx_description
1 polymer ?
#
loop_
_entity_poly.entity_id
_entity_poly.type
_entity_poly.pdbx_seq_one_letter_code
_entity_poly.pdbx_strand_id
1 'polypeptide(L)'
;CEIKNLNSIRYIVQAIDYEIQRQIEILENGGEISQDTLLFDVTLGKTKVMRNKEEASDYRYFPEPDLLPVEVSQEKIDLIKSS
;
A
#
# COMPACT_ATOMS: atom_id res chain seq x y z
N CYS A 1 0.16 0.43 -10.03
CA CYS A 1 -0.89 1.04 -9.16
C CYS A 1 -0.61 0.75 -7.68
N GLU A 2 -1.35 1.36 -6.76
CA GLU A 2 -1.40 1.04 -5.31
C GLU A 2 -2.82 1.27 -4.79
N ILE A 3 -3.48 0.28 -4.19
CA ILE A 3 -4.83 0.43 -3.60
C ILE A 3 -4.70 0.70 -2.10
N LYS A 4 -5.31 1.78 -1.60
CA LYS A 4 -5.28 2.16 -0.17
C LYS A 4 -6.65 2.02 0.50
N ASN A 5 -6.63 2.05 1.84
CA ASN A 5 -7.83 2.10 2.71
C ASN A 5 -8.76 0.88 2.59
N LEU A 6 -8.19 -0.32 2.61
CA LEU A 6 -8.94 -1.58 2.65
C LEU A 6 -9.05 -2.09 4.09
N ASN A 7 -10.28 -2.18 4.60
CA ASN A 7 -10.54 -2.49 6.02
C ASN A 7 -10.97 -3.95 6.28
N SER A 8 -10.91 -4.82 5.27
CA SER A 8 -11.37 -6.21 5.36
C SER A 8 -10.60 -7.11 4.41
N ILE A 9 -10.20 -8.30 4.89
CA ILE A 9 -9.53 -9.32 4.08
C ILE A 9 -10.36 -9.68 2.85
N ARG A 10 -11.68 -9.81 3.01
CA ARG A 10 -12.58 -10.07 1.89
C ARG A 10 -12.50 -8.98 0.82
N TYR A 11 -12.48 -7.71 1.24
CA TYR A 11 -12.40 -6.59 0.30
C TYR A 11 -11.01 -6.45 -0.32
N ILE A 12 -9.96 -6.87 0.39
CA ILE A 12 -8.61 -6.96 -0.18
C ILE A 12 -8.60 -7.94 -1.35
N VAL A 13 -9.12 -9.16 -1.15
CA VAL A 13 -9.19 -10.17 -2.21
C VAL A 13 -9.99 -9.64 -3.41
N GLN A 14 -11.18 -9.10 -3.17
CA GLN A 14 -12.03 -8.55 -4.24
C GLN A 14 -11.37 -7.39 -5.00
N ALA A 15 -10.68 -6.49 -4.29
CA ALA A 15 -9.99 -5.37 -4.91
C ALA A 15 -8.82 -5.83 -5.79
N ILE A 16 -8.07 -6.84 -5.33
CA ILE A 16 -6.98 -7.46 -6.10
C ILE A 16 -7.55 -8.14 -7.34
N ASP A 17 -8.58 -8.97 -7.20
CA ASP A 17 -9.19 -9.69 -8.32
C ASP A 17 -9.71 -8.73 -9.39
N TYR A 18 -10.41 -7.66 -8.99
CA TYR A 18 -10.90 -6.64 -9.91
C TYR A 18 -9.75 -5.93 -10.63
N GLU A 19 -8.72 -5.52 -9.90
CA GLU A 19 -7.62 -4.74 -10.46
C GLU A 19 -6.74 -5.58 -11.40
N ILE A 20 -6.57 -6.88 -11.13
CA ILE A 20 -5.92 -7.81 -12.05
C ILE A 20 -6.67 -7.83 -13.39
N GLN A 21 -7.99 -8.05 -13.37
CA GLN A 21 -8.78 -8.12 -14.60
C GLN A 21 -8.75 -6.79 -15.37
N ARG A 22 -8.89 -5.67 -14.67
CA ARG A 22 -8.81 -4.34 -15.27
C ARG A 22 -7.46 -4.10 -15.96
N GLN A 23 -6.36 -4.46 -15.32
CA GLN A 23 -5.04 -4.23 -15.91
C GLN A 23 -4.76 -5.13 -17.11
N ILE A 24 -5.21 -6.39 -17.05
CA ILE A 24 -5.15 -7.31 -18.20
C ILE A 24 -5.88 -6.69 -19.38
N GLU A 25 -7.13 -6.25 -19.20
CA GLU A 25 -7.94 -5.64 -20.26
C GLU A 25 -7.27 -4.41 -20.88
N ILE A 26 -6.66 -3.53 -20.08
CA ILE A 26 -5.95 -2.35 -20.59
C ILE A 26 -4.74 -2.78 -21.44
N LEU A 27 -3.96 -3.75 -20.97
CA LEU A 27 -2.76 -4.22 -21.67
C LEU A 27 -3.10 -4.96 -22.97
N GLU A 28 -4.14 -5.81 -22.96
CA GLU A 28 -4.60 -6.55 -24.14
C GLU A 28 -5.13 -5.62 -25.23
N ASN A 29 -5.70 -4.47 -24.85
CA ASN A 29 -6.14 -3.43 -25.78
C ASN A 29 -4.99 -2.50 -26.24
N GLY A 30 -3.74 -2.80 -25.87
CA GLY A 30 -2.55 -2.01 -26.26
C GLY A 30 -2.39 -0.70 -25.48
N GLY A 31 -3.08 -0.55 -24.35
CA GLY A 31 -2.92 0.59 -23.46
C GLY A 31 -1.76 0.41 -22.48
N GLU A 32 -1.49 1.46 -21.69
CA GLU A 32 -0.44 1.46 -20.66
C GLU A 32 -1.06 1.61 -19.26
N ILE A 33 -0.45 0.96 -18.27
CA ILE A 33 -0.90 1.06 -16.87
C ILE A 33 -0.25 2.28 -16.21
N SER A 34 -1.08 3.25 -15.80
CA SER A 34 -0.66 4.39 -15.00
C SER A 34 -0.32 4.00 -13.56
N GLN A 35 0.69 4.65 -12.99
CA GLN A 35 1.10 4.43 -11.60
C GLN A 35 0.24 5.26 -10.63
N ASP A 36 -0.99 4.82 -10.39
CA ASP A 36 -1.92 5.61 -9.56
C ASP A 36 -2.12 5.05 -8.15
N THR A 37 -2.52 5.93 -7.23
CA THR A 37 -3.12 5.54 -5.95
C THR A 37 -4.64 5.41 -6.14
N LEU A 38 -5.17 4.25 -5.79
CA LEU A 38 -6.56 3.85 -5.99
C LEU A 38 -7.28 3.67 -4.63
N LEU A 39 -8.59 3.83 -4.66
CA LEU A 39 -9.51 3.41 -3.60
C LEU A 39 -10.39 2.27 -4.14
N PHE A 40 -10.80 1.34 -3.29
CA PHE A 40 -11.79 0.32 -3.65
C PHE A 40 -13.18 0.71 -3.15
N ASP A 41 -14.13 0.90 -4.06
CA ASP A 41 -15.54 1.08 -3.72
C ASP A 41 -16.19 -0.30 -3.54
N VAL A 42 -16.46 -0.64 -2.28
CA VAL A 42 -17.05 -1.93 -1.90
C VAL A 42 -18.48 -2.09 -2.42
N THR A 43 -19.22 -0.99 -2.56
CA THR A 43 -20.62 -1.02 -3.02
C THR A 43 -20.67 -1.37 -4.51
N LEU A 44 -19.76 -0.77 -5.29
CA LEU A 44 -19.68 -0.99 -6.73
C LEU A 44 -18.79 -2.18 -7.11
N GLY A 45 -17.94 -2.64 -6.20
CA GLY A 45 -16.94 -3.68 -6.45
C GLY A 45 -15.85 -3.24 -7.43
N LYS A 46 -15.48 -1.96 -7.45
CA LYS A 46 -14.55 -1.38 -8.44
C LYS A 46 -13.47 -0.51 -7.80
N THR A 47 -12.30 -0.44 -8.43
CA THR A 47 -11.27 0.53 -8.09
C THR A 47 -11.56 1.90 -8.72
N LYS A 48 -11.25 2.97 -7.98
CA LYS A 48 -11.36 4.36 -8.41
C LYS A 48 -10.02 5.06 -8.20
N VAL A 49 -9.57 5.82 -9.20
CA VAL A 49 -8.36 6.64 -9.11
C VAL A 49 -8.59 7.78 -8.12
N MET A 50 -7.67 7.93 -7.17
CA MET A 50 -7.67 9.03 -6.20
C MET A 50 -6.62 10.09 -6.55
N ARG A 51 -5.40 9.65 -6.86
CA ARG A 51 -4.26 10.53 -7.17
C ARG A 51 -3.34 9.84 -8.16
N ASN A 52 -2.98 10.56 -9.22
CA ASN A 52 -1.93 10.13 -10.14
C ASN A 52 -0.57 10.36 -9.48
N LYS A 53 0.34 9.38 -9.53
CA LYS A 53 1.71 9.59 -9.05
C LYS A 53 2.52 10.18 -10.20
N GLU A 54 2.43 11.49 -10.37
CA GLU A 54 3.24 12.20 -11.36
C GLU A 54 4.72 12.20 -10.96
N GLU A 55 5.03 12.32 -9.65
CA GLU A 55 6.37 12.19 -9.09
C GLU A 55 6.32 11.57 -7.67
N ALA A 56 7.28 10.70 -7.33
CA ALA A 56 7.43 10.20 -5.96
C ALA A 56 7.93 11.34 -5.06
N SER A 57 7.19 11.67 -4.01
CA SER A 57 7.56 12.76 -3.10
C SER A 57 8.87 12.44 -2.38
N ASP A 58 9.84 13.37 -2.44
CA ASP A 58 11.04 13.29 -1.63
C ASP A 58 10.71 13.64 -0.18
N TYR A 59 10.67 12.61 0.67
CA TYR A 59 10.35 12.75 2.10
C TYR A 59 11.51 13.31 2.93
N ARG A 60 12.71 13.48 2.35
CA ARG A 60 13.89 14.07 3.00
C ARG A 60 14.14 13.46 4.38
N TYR A 61 14.25 12.14 4.43
CA TYR A 61 14.50 11.42 5.69
C TYR A 61 15.77 11.93 6.38
N PHE A 62 15.64 12.26 7.66
CA PHE A 62 16.76 12.59 8.54
C PHE A 62 16.47 12.04 9.95
N PRO A 63 17.50 11.76 10.76
CA PRO A 63 17.31 11.36 12.15
C PRO A 63 16.56 12.44 12.91
N GLU A 64 15.52 12.06 13.65
CA GLU A 64 14.79 12.97 14.53
C GLU A 64 15.75 13.55 15.59
N PRO A 65 16.08 14.85 15.56
CA PRO A 65 17.09 15.43 16.45
C PRO A 65 16.65 15.43 17.92
N ASP A 66 15.35 15.43 18.18
CA ASP A 66 14.81 15.48 19.54
C ASP A 66 14.72 14.08 20.19
N LEU A 67 14.93 13.00 19.42
CA LEU A 67 14.86 11.63 19.91
C LEU A 67 16.23 10.95 19.83
N LEU A 68 16.72 10.50 20.99
CA LEU A 68 17.86 9.60 21.03
C LEU A 68 17.47 8.23 20.41
N PRO A 69 18.42 7.51 19.80
CA PRO A 69 18.19 6.16 19.33
C PRO A 69 17.65 5.26 20.44
N VAL A 70 16.63 4.47 20.11
CA VAL A 70 16.07 3.48 21.06
C VAL A 70 17.00 2.27 21.09
N GLU A 71 17.72 2.10 22.19
CA GLU A 71 18.51 0.89 22.45
C GLU A 71 17.65 -0.21 23.08
N VAL A 72 17.65 -1.39 22.46
CA VAL A 72 16.92 -2.57 22.97
C VAL A 72 17.93 -3.63 23.38
N SER A 73 17.98 -3.96 24.68
CA SER A 73 18.91 -4.97 25.21
C SER A 73 18.54 -6.39 24.79
N GLN A 74 19.56 -7.25 24.63
CA GLN A 74 19.35 -8.65 24.30
C GLN A 74 18.53 -9.38 25.38
N GLU A 75 18.75 -9.05 26.65
CA GLU A 75 17.99 -9.59 27.78
C GLU A 75 16.48 -9.35 27.66
N LYS A 76 16.08 -8.13 27.23
CA LYS A 76 14.67 -7.78 27.02
C LYS A 76 14.07 -8.58 25.86
N ILE A 77 14.85 -8.81 24.80
CA ILE A 77 14.43 -9.63 23.65
C ILE A 77 14.21 -11.08 24.08
N ASP A 78 15.15 -11.64 24.85
CA ASP A 78 15.09 -13.04 25.30
C ASP A 78 13.91 -13.26 26.25
N LEU A 79 13.64 -12.31 27.15
CA LEU A 79 12.47 -12.33 28.04
C LEU A 79 11.16 -12.40 27.24
N ILE A 80 10.97 -11.52 26.25
CA ILE A 80 9.76 -11.48 25.41
C ILE A 80 9.61 -12.76 24.59
N LYS A 81 10.70 -13.31 24.05
CA LYS A 81 10.67 -14.57 23.27
C LYS A 81 10.30 -15.79 24.12
N SER A 82 10.63 -15.75 25.41
CA SER A 82 10.33 -16.83 26.35
C SER A 82 8.93 -16.78 26.96
N SER A 83 8.17 -15.70 26.70
CA SER A 83 6.78 -15.51 27.13
C SER A 83 5.80 -16.11 26.12
#